data_AF-A0A3N2FF12-F1
#
_entry.id   AF-A0A3N2FF12-F1
#
_cell.length_a   1.000
_cell.length_b   1.000
_cell.length_c   1.000
_cell.angle_alpha   90.00
_cell.angle_beta   90.00
_cell.angle_gamma   90.00
#
_symmetry.space_group_name_H-M   'P 1'
#
loop_
_entity.id
_entity.type
_entity.pdbx_description
1 polymer ?
#
loop_
_entity_poly.entity_id
_entity_poly.type
_entity_poly.pdbx_seq_one_letter_code
_entity_poly.pdbx_strand_id
1 'polypeptide(L)'
;MTLDPWAPLGQAGTLAVEDALSFRDLVHLPKATPHAQRCDLQIVGTVVNLSWQHRELVAAIDGREVARGVARTGEGQDTFAWEFTVMPVVVLGDVVEVERQRNGRDRWSLAVRGPGGRAWEWRPGGRLLADRMELTRADEKDAVVTHSLRPVPGHPRSPAGPPTVTWDASASLAEVLLPVMWVLDRTYSGLLPKAQRVVQGDVL
;
A
#
# COMPACT_ATOMS: atom_id res chain seq x y z
N MET A 1 6.75 18.56 -19.92
CA MET A 1 7.09 17.13 -20.01
C MET A 1 5.92 16.37 -19.41
N THR A 2 5.29 15.47 -20.15
CA THR A 2 4.16 14.67 -19.62
C THR A 2 4.77 13.53 -18.82
N LEU A 3 4.46 13.46 -17.52
CA LEU A 3 4.88 12.35 -16.67
C LEU A 3 4.15 11.08 -17.14
N ASP A 4 4.89 10.04 -17.50
CA ASP A 4 4.34 8.70 -17.69
C ASP A 4 4.58 7.89 -16.39
N PRO A 5 3.55 7.67 -15.57
CA PRO A 5 3.69 7.00 -14.28
C PRO A 5 3.92 5.50 -14.44
N TRP A 6 3.73 4.95 -15.63
CA TRP A 6 3.88 3.52 -15.95
C TRP A 6 5.20 3.20 -16.66
N ALA A 7 5.97 4.21 -17.04
CA ALA A 7 7.31 4.03 -17.56
C ALA A 7 8.25 3.50 -16.44
N PRO A 8 9.23 2.64 -16.78
CA PRO A 8 10.24 2.19 -15.83
C PRO A 8 11.01 3.37 -15.23
N LEU A 9 11.25 3.32 -13.92
CA LEU A 9 12.07 4.29 -13.20
C LEU A 9 13.54 4.24 -13.63
N GLY A 10 14.01 3.10 -14.14
CA GLY A 10 15.37 2.89 -14.62
C GLY A 10 16.42 2.77 -13.50
N GLN A 11 16.00 2.88 -12.24
CA GLN A 11 16.87 2.81 -11.08
C GLN A 11 16.15 2.09 -9.93
N ALA A 12 16.76 1.02 -9.43
CA ALA A 12 16.34 0.35 -8.21
C ALA A 12 16.61 1.23 -6.98
N GLY A 13 15.81 1.09 -5.94
CA GLY A 13 15.98 1.92 -4.75
C GLY A 13 15.28 1.39 -3.51
N THR A 14 15.55 2.07 -2.40
CA THR A 14 14.88 1.86 -1.12
C THR A 14 14.71 3.21 -0.45
N LEU A 15 13.55 3.43 0.14
CA LEU A 15 13.25 4.63 0.91
C LEU A 15 12.47 4.29 2.18
N ALA A 16 12.61 5.13 3.20
CA ALA A 16 11.78 5.08 4.40
C ALA A 16 10.44 5.76 4.15
N VAL A 17 9.36 5.14 4.60
CA VAL A 17 8.00 5.66 4.52
C VAL A 17 7.62 6.17 5.91
N GLU A 18 7.92 7.45 6.14
CA GLU A 18 7.64 8.12 7.41
C GLU A 18 6.24 8.74 7.39
N ASP A 19 5.35 8.18 8.18
CA ASP A 19 4.00 8.70 8.35
C ASP A 19 4.03 9.88 9.33
N ALA A 20 3.71 11.06 8.84
CA ALA A 20 3.58 12.28 9.63
C ALA A 20 2.38 12.23 10.59
N LEU A 21 1.42 11.33 10.35
CA LEU A 21 0.26 11.16 11.21
C LEU A 21 0.46 9.98 12.16
N SER A 22 0.27 10.22 13.45
CA SER A 22 0.20 9.16 14.44
C SER A 22 -1.19 8.49 14.46
N PHE A 23 -1.30 7.33 15.11
CA PHE A 23 -2.59 6.69 15.37
C PHE A 23 -3.57 7.65 16.06
N ARG A 24 -3.06 8.42 17.04
CA ARG A 24 -3.87 9.37 17.81
C ARG A 24 -4.40 10.49 16.92
N ASP A 25 -3.59 10.99 15.99
CA ASP A 25 -4.01 12.03 15.05
C ASP A 25 -5.11 11.51 14.13
N LEU A 26 -5.01 10.26 13.67
CA LEU A 26 -6.03 9.66 12.79
C LEU A 26 -7.36 9.38 13.49
N VAL A 27 -7.34 8.89 14.73
CA VAL A 27 -8.56 8.62 15.51
C VAL A 27 -9.31 9.92 15.83
N HIS A 28 -8.59 11.03 15.98
CA HIS A 28 -9.17 12.33 16.29
C HIS A 28 -9.35 13.23 15.07
N LEU A 29 -8.90 12.81 13.89
CA LEU A 29 -9.05 13.57 12.67
C LEU A 29 -10.55 13.77 12.37
N PRO A 30 -11.06 15.02 12.27
CA PRO A 30 -12.44 15.25 11.89
C PRO A 30 -12.77 14.54 10.57
N LYS A 31 -13.96 13.93 10.48
CA LYS A 31 -14.41 13.26 9.24
C LYS A 31 -14.43 14.20 8.03
N ALA A 32 -14.61 15.49 8.27
CA ALA A 32 -14.63 16.55 7.28
C ALA A 32 -13.28 17.26 7.09
N THR A 33 -12.17 16.69 7.59
CA THR A 33 -10.84 17.26 7.38
C THR A 33 -10.56 17.37 5.87
N PRO A 34 -10.44 18.59 5.32
CA PRO A 34 -10.31 18.76 3.88
C PRO A 34 -8.93 18.30 3.41
N HIS A 35 -7.91 18.46 4.24
CA HIS A 35 -6.53 18.10 3.92
C HIS A 35 -5.76 17.68 5.18
N ALA A 36 -5.02 16.56 5.11
CA ALA A 36 -4.01 16.20 6.11
C ALA A 36 -2.78 15.58 5.44
N GLN A 37 -1.62 16.22 5.58
CA GLN A 37 -0.35 15.72 5.06
C GLN A 37 0.02 14.41 5.73
N ARG A 38 0.57 13.47 4.96
CA ARG A 38 0.82 12.11 5.43
C ARG A 38 2.26 11.67 5.28
N CYS A 39 2.87 11.87 4.13
CA CYS A 39 4.22 11.39 3.85
C CYS A 39 4.80 12.11 2.63
N ASP A 40 6.10 12.38 2.63
CA ASP A 40 6.82 12.89 1.46
C ASP A 40 7.89 11.89 1.04
N LEU A 41 7.87 11.50 -0.24
CA LEU A 41 8.72 10.45 -0.77
C LEU A 41 9.61 11.00 -1.89
N GLN A 42 10.92 10.72 -1.81
CA GLN A 42 11.87 11.01 -2.88
C GLN A 42 12.09 9.76 -3.73
N ILE A 43 11.38 9.64 -4.86
CA ILE A 43 11.46 8.50 -5.79
C ILE A 43 12.22 8.95 -7.04
N VAL A 44 13.46 8.48 -7.21
CA VAL A 44 14.32 8.73 -8.38
C VAL A 44 14.31 10.21 -8.81
N GLY A 45 14.68 11.09 -7.88
CA GLY A 45 14.74 12.54 -8.15
C GLY A 45 13.39 13.28 -8.09
N THR A 46 12.27 12.57 -7.95
CA THR A 46 10.93 13.14 -7.89
C THR A 46 10.39 13.16 -6.46
N VAL A 47 9.93 14.32 -5.99
CA VAL A 47 9.23 14.44 -4.71
C VAL A 47 7.76 14.12 -4.93
N VAL A 48 7.25 13.08 -4.25
CA VAL A 48 5.82 12.74 -4.20
C VAL A 48 5.28 13.06 -2.82
N ASN A 49 4.23 13.89 -2.79
CA ASN A 49 3.55 14.30 -1.57
C ASN A 49 2.30 13.45 -1.42
N LEU A 50 2.16 12.74 -0.30
CA LEU A 50 0.97 11.98 0.04
C LEU A 50 0.17 12.70 1.12
N SER A 51 -1.12 12.91 0.84
CA SER A 51 -2.05 13.60 1.74
C SER A 51 -3.43 12.95 1.70
N TRP A 52 -4.14 13.03 2.81
CA TRP A 52 -5.57 12.79 2.83
C TRP A 52 -6.31 14.03 2.32
N GLN A 53 -7.18 13.85 1.33
CA GLN A 53 -8.11 14.87 0.87
C GLN A 53 -9.53 14.32 0.97
N HIS A 54 -10.35 14.85 1.89
CA HIS A 54 -11.71 14.35 2.13
C HIS A 54 -11.80 12.82 2.35
N ARG A 55 -10.82 12.23 3.05
CA ARG A 55 -10.65 10.77 3.28
C ARG A 55 -10.31 9.95 2.03
N GLU A 56 -9.81 10.58 1.00
CA GLU A 56 -9.16 9.92 -0.13
C GLU A 56 -7.66 10.14 -0.04
N LEU A 57 -6.87 9.09 -0.19
CA LEU A 57 -5.42 9.21 -0.14
C LEU A 57 -4.95 9.65 -1.51
N VAL A 58 -4.30 10.81 -1.58
CA VAL A 58 -3.87 11.45 -2.83
C VAL A 58 -2.35 11.55 -2.83
N ALA A 59 -1.73 11.10 -3.92
CA ALA A 59 -0.33 11.34 -4.23
C ALA A 59 -0.25 12.48 -5.25
N ALA A 60 0.64 13.45 -5.03
CA ALA A 60 0.83 14.60 -5.89
C ALA A 60 2.32 14.89 -6.15
N ILE A 61 2.63 15.36 -7.36
CA ILE A 61 3.96 15.84 -7.78
C ILE A 61 3.79 17.30 -8.23
N ASP A 62 4.60 18.21 -7.69
CA ASP A 62 4.53 19.65 -7.98
C ASP A 62 3.10 20.22 -7.85
N GLY A 63 2.36 19.75 -6.84
CA GLY A 63 0.97 20.14 -6.57
C GLY A 63 -0.07 19.54 -7.53
N ARG A 64 0.31 18.68 -8.46
CA ARG A 64 -0.60 17.98 -9.38
C ARG A 64 -0.84 16.56 -8.91
N GLU A 65 -2.10 16.18 -8.81
CA GLU A 65 -2.48 14.80 -8.50
C GLU A 65 -1.94 13.83 -9.55
N VAL A 66 -1.32 12.76 -9.07
CA VAL A 66 -0.83 11.65 -9.88
C VAL A 66 -1.51 10.34 -9.56
N ALA A 67 -1.93 10.14 -8.31
CA ALA A 67 -2.73 8.98 -7.92
C ALA A 67 -3.71 9.31 -6.80
N ARG A 68 -4.85 8.61 -6.77
CA ARG A 68 -5.90 8.75 -5.75
C ARG A 68 -6.48 7.39 -5.42
N GLY A 69 -6.58 7.08 -4.13
CA GLY A 69 -7.13 5.84 -3.62
C GLY A 69 -8.22 6.06 -2.58
N VAL A 70 -9.27 5.26 -2.64
CA VAL A 70 -10.37 5.29 -1.67
C VAL A 70 -10.59 3.89 -1.11
N ALA A 71 -10.46 3.76 0.21
CA ALA A 71 -10.76 2.53 0.90
C ALA A 71 -12.26 2.22 0.80
N ARG A 72 -12.58 1.01 0.36
CA ARG A 72 -13.95 0.48 0.33
C ARG A 72 -14.00 -0.92 0.90
N THR A 73 -15.11 -1.26 1.54
CA THR A 73 -15.38 -2.63 1.94
C THR A 73 -15.62 -3.47 0.68
N GLY A 74 -14.85 -4.54 0.52
CA GLY A 74 -15.07 -5.58 -0.47
C GLY A 74 -15.82 -6.75 0.13
N GLU A 75 -16.60 -7.44 -0.71
CA GLU A 75 -17.27 -8.68 -0.37
C GLU A 75 -16.46 -9.87 -0.89
N GLY A 76 -16.30 -10.90 -0.08
CA GLY A 76 -15.48 -12.07 -0.40
C GLY A 76 -16.34 -13.18 -0.99
N GLN A 77 -15.76 -13.98 -1.88
CA GLN A 77 -16.45 -15.14 -2.45
C GLN A 77 -16.61 -16.34 -1.49
N ASP A 78 -16.22 -16.21 -0.21
CA ASP A 78 -16.31 -17.30 0.76
C ASP A 78 -17.72 -17.43 1.37
N THR A 79 -18.07 -18.66 1.78
CA THR A 79 -19.33 -19.01 2.46
C THR A 79 -19.56 -18.26 3.79
N PHE A 80 -18.52 -17.60 4.30
CA PHE A 80 -18.58 -16.65 5.42
C PHE A 80 -18.12 -15.29 4.91
N ALA A 81 -19.04 -14.32 4.84
CA ALA A 81 -18.75 -12.95 4.45
C ALA A 81 -17.90 -12.26 5.54
N TRP A 82 -16.59 -12.41 5.44
CA TRP A 82 -15.66 -11.56 6.19
C TRP A 82 -15.47 -10.27 5.41
N GLU A 83 -15.93 -9.16 5.98
CA GLU A 83 -15.62 -7.83 5.46
C GLU A 83 -14.09 -7.67 5.37
N PHE A 84 -13.60 -7.27 4.20
CA PHE A 84 -12.23 -6.83 4.01
C PHE A 84 -12.22 -5.49 3.32
N THR A 85 -11.16 -4.73 3.49
CA THR A 85 -11.01 -3.45 2.82
C THR A 85 -10.07 -3.60 1.65
N VAL A 86 -10.48 -3.09 0.49
CA VAL A 86 -9.62 -2.88 -0.67
C VAL A 86 -9.58 -1.39 -0.97
N MET A 87 -8.55 -0.97 -1.69
CA MET A 87 -8.44 0.41 -2.14
C MET A 87 -8.08 0.38 -3.62
N PRO A 88 -9.07 0.45 -4.52
CA PRO A 88 -8.80 0.78 -5.91
C PRO A 88 -8.07 2.12 -5.98
N VAL A 89 -7.20 2.27 -6.98
CA VAL A 89 -6.42 3.49 -7.17
C VAL A 89 -6.61 3.96 -8.60
N VAL A 90 -6.78 5.26 -8.79
CA VAL A 90 -6.72 5.90 -10.11
C VAL A 90 -5.37 6.56 -10.24
N VAL A 91 -4.60 6.24 -11.28
CA VAL A 91 -3.27 6.80 -11.56
C VAL A 91 -3.33 7.56 -12.87
N LEU A 92 -3.26 8.89 -12.83
CA LEU A 92 -3.44 9.78 -14.00
C LEU A 92 -4.62 9.41 -14.92
N GLY A 93 -5.74 8.97 -14.34
CA GLY A 93 -6.95 8.58 -15.06
C GLY A 93 -7.07 7.08 -15.35
N ASP A 94 -5.98 6.31 -15.23
CA ASP A 94 -6.03 4.86 -15.35
C ASP A 94 -6.50 4.21 -14.06
N VAL A 95 -7.48 3.31 -14.17
CA VAL A 95 -8.04 2.60 -13.03
C VAL A 95 -7.20 1.35 -12.72
N VAL A 96 -6.81 1.22 -11.46
CA VAL A 96 -6.24 0.02 -10.86
C VAL A 96 -7.28 -0.62 -9.95
N GLU A 97 -7.79 -1.77 -10.36
CA GLU A 97 -8.74 -2.56 -9.62
C GLU A 97 -8.00 -3.50 -8.66
N VAL A 98 -8.64 -3.75 -7.52
CA VAL A 98 -8.11 -4.61 -6.47
C VAL A 98 -9.22 -5.53 -5.98
N GLU A 99 -8.97 -6.83 -6.10
CA GLU A 99 -9.87 -7.89 -5.65
C GLU A 99 -9.13 -8.82 -4.71
N ARG A 100 -9.79 -9.26 -3.63
CA ARG A 100 -9.20 -10.25 -2.74
C ARG A 100 -9.39 -11.64 -3.29
N GLN A 101 -8.32 -12.42 -3.23
CA GLN A 101 -8.30 -13.82 -3.59
C GLN A 101 -7.77 -14.65 -2.42
N ARG A 102 -8.27 -15.89 -2.34
CA ARG A 102 -7.76 -16.85 -1.40
C ARG A 102 -6.44 -17.42 -1.93
N ASN A 103 -5.38 -17.35 -1.12
CA ASN A 103 -4.07 -17.87 -1.46
C ASN A 103 -3.71 -19.02 -0.49
N GLY A 104 -4.16 -20.23 -0.82
CA GLY A 104 -3.98 -21.40 0.03
C GLY A 104 -4.92 -21.44 1.24
N ARG A 105 -4.53 -22.19 2.27
CA ARG A 105 -5.42 -22.52 3.40
C ARG A 105 -5.69 -21.31 4.31
N ASP A 106 -4.63 -20.55 4.64
CA ASP A 106 -4.64 -19.51 5.69
C ASP A 106 -4.09 -18.14 5.23
N ARG A 107 -3.72 -18.00 3.95
CA ARG A 107 -3.23 -16.73 3.39
C ARG A 107 -4.21 -16.20 2.35
N TRP A 108 -4.29 -14.90 2.25
CA TRP A 108 -5.01 -14.20 1.20
C TRP A 108 -3.99 -13.41 0.38
N SER A 109 -4.32 -13.16 -0.87
CA SER A 109 -3.62 -12.20 -1.71
C SER A 109 -4.65 -11.25 -2.33
N LEU A 110 -4.16 -10.17 -2.94
CA LEU A 110 -4.96 -9.25 -3.70
C LEU A 110 -4.55 -9.38 -5.16
N ALA A 111 -5.49 -9.78 -6.00
CA ALA A 111 -5.34 -9.65 -7.43
C ALA A 111 -5.53 -8.18 -7.80
N VAL A 112 -4.53 -7.64 -8.46
CA VAL A 112 -4.48 -6.25 -8.90
C VAL A 112 -4.50 -6.23 -10.41
N ARG A 113 -5.40 -5.46 -11.00
CA ARG A 113 -5.51 -5.30 -12.46
C ARG A 113 -5.40 -3.82 -12.80
N GLY A 114 -4.64 -3.49 -13.83
CA GLY A 114 -4.42 -2.12 -14.25
C GLY A 114 -4.54 -1.94 -15.77
N PRO A 115 -4.17 -0.76 -16.27
CA PRO A 115 -4.30 -0.41 -17.68
C PRO A 115 -3.39 -1.28 -18.57
N GLY A 116 -3.75 -1.38 -19.85
CA GLY A 116 -2.92 -2.07 -20.85
C GLY A 116 -2.76 -3.58 -20.60
N GLY A 117 -3.68 -4.19 -19.86
CA GLY A 117 -3.62 -5.62 -19.52
C GLY A 117 -2.62 -5.96 -18.41
N ARG A 118 -2.08 -4.96 -17.71
CA ARG A 118 -1.18 -5.18 -16.58
C ARG A 118 -1.92 -5.86 -15.43
N ALA A 119 -1.26 -6.83 -14.81
CA ALA A 119 -1.79 -7.54 -13.66
C ALA A 119 -0.67 -7.82 -12.67
N TRP A 120 -1.02 -7.77 -11.39
CA TRP A 120 -0.12 -8.08 -10.29
C TRP A 120 -0.83 -8.91 -9.23
N GLU A 121 -0.05 -9.62 -8.45
CA GLU A 121 -0.44 -10.16 -7.17
C GLU A 121 0.20 -9.30 -6.06
N TRP A 122 -0.62 -8.82 -5.13
CA TRP A 122 -0.15 -8.18 -3.92
C TRP A 122 -0.39 -9.11 -2.73
N ARG A 123 0.70 -9.59 -2.11
CA ARG A 123 0.62 -10.66 -1.11
C ARG A 123 1.48 -10.39 0.12
N PRO A 124 1.08 -10.93 1.29
CA PRO A 124 1.92 -10.89 2.48
C PRO A 124 3.16 -11.79 2.34
N GLY A 125 4.33 -11.21 2.56
CA GLY A 125 5.63 -11.89 2.63
C GLY A 125 6.07 -12.09 4.09
N GLY A 126 6.77 -13.20 4.37
CA GLY A 126 7.26 -13.54 5.71
C GLY A 126 7.12 -15.02 6.06
N ARG A 127 7.98 -15.51 6.97
CA ARG A 127 8.07 -16.93 7.30
C ARG A 127 7.01 -17.39 8.31
N LEU A 128 6.91 -16.70 9.44
CA LEU A 128 5.98 -17.03 10.54
C LEU A 128 4.80 -16.06 10.60
N LEU A 129 5.09 -14.76 10.53
CA LEU A 129 4.13 -13.69 10.38
C LEU A 129 4.48 -12.89 9.12
N ALA A 130 3.51 -12.15 8.61
CA ALA A 130 3.75 -11.22 7.53
C ALA A 130 4.52 -10.02 8.08
N ASP A 131 5.74 -9.79 7.58
CA ASP A 131 6.59 -8.65 7.95
C ASP A 131 6.69 -7.62 6.81
N ARG A 132 6.17 -7.96 5.64
CA ARG A 132 6.15 -7.12 4.44
C ARG A 132 5.00 -7.52 3.53
N MET A 133 4.74 -6.66 2.56
CA MET A 133 3.88 -6.95 1.43
C MET A 133 4.70 -6.88 0.14
N GLU A 134 4.46 -7.82 -0.76
CA GLU A 134 5.17 -7.99 -2.02
C GLU A 134 4.17 -7.77 -3.17
N LEU A 135 4.49 -6.85 -4.08
CA LEU A 135 3.80 -6.68 -5.35
C LEU A 135 4.61 -7.43 -6.41
N THR A 136 4.00 -8.42 -7.05
CA THR A 136 4.63 -9.28 -8.07
C THR A 136 3.79 -9.19 -9.34
N ARG A 137 4.43 -8.92 -10.50
CA ARG A 137 3.73 -8.96 -11.79
C ARG A 137 3.26 -10.38 -12.08
N ALA A 138 2.13 -10.54 -12.77
CA ALA A 138 1.50 -11.85 -12.98
C ALA A 138 2.38 -12.87 -13.73
N ASP A 139 3.32 -12.40 -14.54
CA ASP A 139 4.27 -13.18 -15.34
C ASP A 139 5.66 -13.31 -14.69
N GLU A 140 5.87 -12.70 -13.52
CA GLU A 140 7.13 -12.72 -12.79
C GLU A 140 7.04 -13.58 -11.51
N LYS A 141 8.20 -14.05 -11.03
CA LYS A 141 8.30 -14.81 -9.77
C LYS A 141 8.67 -13.93 -8.59
N ASP A 142 9.52 -12.95 -8.85
CA ASP A 142 10.08 -12.06 -7.86
C ASP A 142 9.21 -10.81 -7.72
N ALA A 143 9.27 -10.16 -6.56
CA ALA A 143 8.52 -8.94 -6.31
C ALA A 143 9.19 -7.75 -7.01
N VAL A 144 8.42 -7.00 -7.79
CA VAL A 144 8.85 -5.73 -8.41
C VAL A 144 8.95 -4.62 -7.35
N VAL A 145 8.05 -4.66 -6.36
CA VAL A 145 8.05 -3.74 -5.21
C VAL A 145 7.78 -4.51 -3.92
N THR A 146 8.55 -4.21 -2.89
CA THR A 146 8.38 -4.76 -1.54
C THR A 146 8.20 -3.61 -0.55
N HIS A 147 7.15 -3.67 0.26
CA HIS A 147 6.90 -2.70 1.32
C HIS A 147 6.94 -3.39 2.68
N SER A 148 7.90 -3.05 3.54
CA SER A 148 7.93 -3.58 4.91
C SER A 148 6.78 -3.01 5.73
N LEU A 149 6.26 -3.80 6.67
CA LEU A 149 5.18 -3.37 7.56
C LEU A 149 5.75 -2.75 8.83
N ARG A 150 4.93 -1.96 9.54
CA ARG A 150 5.37 -1.37 10.81
C ARG A 150 5.81 -2.44 11.80
N PRO A 151 6.83 -2.14 12.62
CA PRO A 151 7.30 -3.09 13.60
C PRO A 151 6.24 -3.37 14.66
N VAL A 152 6.16 -4.62 15.09
CA VAL A 152 5.27 -5.06 16.15
C VAL A 152 6.00 -4.93 17.49
N PRO A 153 5.52 -4.09 18.42
CA PRO A 153 6.10 -4.02 19.75
C PRO A 153 6.15 -5.40 20.41
N GLY A 154 7.33 -5.81 20.91
CA GLY A 154 7.51 -7.10 21.57
C GLY A 154 7.85 -8.29 20.66
N HIS A 155 7.96 -8.10 19.33
CA HIS A 155 8.35 -9.17 18.43
C HIS A 155 9.88 -9.15 18.13
N PRO A 156 10.64 -10.22 18.47
CA PRO A 156 12.12 -10.20 18.49
C PRO A 156 12.82 -10.09 17.11
N ARG A 157 12.07 -9.95 16.02
CA ARG A 157 12.61 -9.86 14.64
C ARG A 157 11.96 -8.74 13.83
N SER A 158 11.20 -7.87 14.46
CA SER A 158 10.64 -6.72 13.78
C SER A 158 11.78 -5.71 13.54
N PRO A 159 12.01 -5.26 12.29
CA PRO A 159 13.09 -4.33 12.00
C PRO A 159 12.92 -3.05 12.83
N ALA A 160 13.99 -2.57 13.46
CA ALA A 160 13.94 -1.30 14.17
C ALA A 160 13.95 -0.14 13.16
N GLY A 161 12.92 0.71 13.16
CA GLY A 161 12.84 1.89 12.30
C GLY A 161 11.49 2.07 11.61
N PRO A 162 11.34 3.13 10.80
CA PRO A 162 10.15 3.32 9.97
C PRO A 162 10.02 2.18 8.94
N PRO A 163 8.79 1.89 8.48
CA PRO A 163 8.58 1.07 7.29
C PRO A 163 9.40 1.57 6.10
N THR A 164 9.74 0.68 5.20
CA THR A 164 10.50 0.96 4.00
C THR A 164 9.78 0.42 2.78
N VAL A 165 9.94 1.08 1.64
CA VAL A 165 9.57 0.54 0.33
C VAL A 165 10.84 0.38 -0.50
N THR A 166 10.98 -0.78 -1.12
CA THR A 166 12.10 -1.18 -1.98
C THR A 166 11.54 -1.59 -3.34
N TRP A 167 12.20 -1.20 -4.42
CA TRP A 167 11.78 -1.50 -5.78
C TRP A 167 12.96 -1.87 -6.67
N ASP A 168 12.68 -2.64 -7.72
CA ASP A 168 13.66 -2.97 -8.76
C ASP A 168 13.79 -1.82 -9.79
N ALA A 169 14.77 -1.89 -10.69
CA ALA A 169 14.95 -0.84 -11.70
C ALA A 169 13.84 -0.81 -12.76
N SER A 170 13.10 -1.92 -12.89
CA SER A 170 12.03 -2.07 -13.87
C SER A 170 10.68 -1.53 -13.36
N ALA A 171 10.56 -1.27 -12.06
CA ALA A 171 9.39 -0.71 -11.43
C ALA A 171 9.05 0.64 -12.04
N SER A 172 7.76 0.88 -12.20
CA SER A 172 7.21 2.18 -12.55
C SER A 172 6.87 2.99 -11.29
N LEU A 173 6.72 4.31 -11.44
CA LEU A 173 6.28 5.17 -10.35
C LEU A 173 4.94 4.68 -9.76
N ALA A 174 3.99 4.31 -10.63
CA ALA A 174 2.71 3.75 -10.23
C ALA A 174 2.85 2.48 -9.38
N GLU A 175 3.70 1.54 -9.81
CA GLU A 175 3.96 0.29 -9.06
C GLU A 175 4.55 0.56 -7.66
N VAL A 176 5.34 1.63 -7.48
CA VAL A 176 5.84 2.03 -6.15
C VAL A 176 4.74 2.70 -5.31
N LEU A 177 3.92 3.57 -5.92
CA LEU A 177 2.87 4.28 -5.22
C LEU A 177 1.73 3.37 -4.74
N LEU A 178 1.38 2.32 -5.49
CA LEU A 178 0.28 1.41 -5.13
C LEU A 178 0.50 0.77 -3.73
N PRO A 179 1.61 0.05 -3.45
CA PRO A 179 1.87 -0.51 -2.12
C PRO A 179 2.00 0.56 -1.04
N VAL A 180 2.65 1.69 -1.33
CA VAL A 180 2.79 2.80 -0.37
C VAL A 180 1.41 3.27 0.07
N MET A 181 0.55 3.62 -0.88
CA MET A 181 -0.77 4.15 -0.58
C MET A 181 -1.62 3.11 0.18
N TRP A 182 -1.57 1.85 -0.22
CA TRP A 182 -2.30 0.79 0.48
C TRP A 182 -1.81 0.54 1.89
N VAL A 183 -0.49 0.44 2.08
CA VAL A 183 0.08 0.20 3.40
C VAL A 183 -0.23 1.37 4.31
N LEU A 184 -0.10 2.59 3.79
CA LEU A 184 -0.46 3.81 4.49
C LEU A 184 -1.94 3.77 4.88
N ASP A 185 -2.90 3.72 3.94
CA ASP A 185 -4.34 3.64 4.24
C ASP A 185 -4.69 2.63 5.34
N ARG A 186 -4.05 1.47 5.26
CA ARG A 186 -4.32 0.34 6.14
C ARG A 186 -3.45 0.27 7.40
N THR A 187 -2.55 1.23 7.60
CA THR A 187 -1.59 1.26 8.73
C THR A 187 -2.29 1.11 10.08
N TYR A 188 -3.51 1.63 10.23
CA TYR A 188 -4.26 1.63 11.48
C TYR A 188 -5.62 0.92 11.41
N SER A 189 -6.01 0.46 10.23
CA SER A 189 -7.24 -0.30 9.98
C SER A 189 -6.98 -1.78 9.68
N GLY A 190 -5.69 -2.17 9.57
CA GLY A 190 -5.18 -3.53 9.58
C GLY A 190 -5.01 -4.12 8.18
N LEU A 191 -3.79 -4.13 7.66
CA LEU A 191 -3.44 -4.90 6.46
C LEU A 191 -3.57 -6.39 6.70
N LEU A 192 -3.32 -6.84 7.93
CA LEU A 192 -3.11 -8.24 8.26
C LEU A 192 -4.39 -8.95 8.74
N PRO A 193 -4.49 -10.29 8.62
CA PRO A 193 -5.57 -11.07 9.23
C PRO A 193 -5.78 -10.69 10.70
N LYS A 194 -7.04 -10.67 11.17
CA LYS A 194 -7.41 -10.31 12.56
C LYS A 194 -6.57 -11.04 13.62
N ALA A 195 -6.20 -12.31 13.37
CA ALA A 195 -5.33 -13.09 14.26
C ALA A 195 -3.92 -12.51 14.39
N GLN A 196 -3.34 -11.97 13.32
CA GLN A 196 -2.06 -11.26 13.39
C GLN A 196 -2.23 -9.90 14.08
N ARG A 197 -3.32 -9.18 13.80
CA ARG A 197 -3.62 -7.91 14.50
C ARG A 197 -3.75 -8.07 16.02
N VAL A 198 -4.36 -9.16 16.48
CA VAL A 198 -4.47 -9.49 17.92
C VAL A 198 -3.11 -9.82 18.52
N VAL A 199 -2.27 -10.58 17.80
CA VAL A 199 -0.89 -10.86 18.22
C VAL A 199 -0.02 -9.58 18.21
N GLN A 200 -0.36 -8.61 17.37
CA GLN A 200 0.33 -7.32 17.24
C GLN A 200 -0.15 -6.24 18.21
N GLY A 201 -1.25 -6.49 18.95
CA GLY A 201 -1.86 -5.49 19.83
C GLY A 201 -2.63 -4.38 19.10
N ASP A 202 -2.89 -4.54 17.79
CA ASP A 202 -3.55 -3.55 16.93
C ASP A 202 -5.10 -3.60 17.00
N VAL A 203 -5.64 -4.51 17.82
CA VAL A 203 -7.07 -4.62 18.12
C VAL A 203 -7.21 -4.82 19.63
N LEU A 204 -7.80 -3.83 20.30
CA LEU A 204 -8.53 -4.03 21.55
C LEU A 204 -9.95 -4.49 21.22
#